data_AF-A0A841ZAH7-F1
#
_entry.id   AF-A0A841ZAH7-F1
#
_cell.length_a   1.000
_cell.length_b   1.000
_cell.length_c   1.000
_cell.angle_alpha   90.00
_cell.angle_beta   90.00
_cell.angle_gamma   90.00
#
_symmetry.space_group_name_H-M   'P 1'
#
loop_
_entity.id
_entity.type
_entity.pdbx_description
1 polymer ?
#
loop_
_entity_poly.entity_id
_entity_poly.type
_entity_poly.pdbx_seq_one_letter_code
_entity_poly.pdbx_strand_id
1 'polypeptide(L)'
;MSQYEKRTLLLGAGEASQLLIPYFHTNKTRNLKLIGLLDDRMDIQYVEGLPILGGLKDIGQIVTDYAVEYLVLAIPSLKGHKKIEVLEACSKAGVQTEIMPDIGAIIRGEGSIQAMEKLDYKDLLDREEATLDYDKLKIDFFQKKVLITGAGGSIGSEIVRQLIRCEPAEILLVGHGENSIFNILQEMTRLTEIPLIPIIADIQDKHRLEEVFEDYRPDIVYHAAAHKHVPMMEVNIREAVKNNIMGTKNLVDVSEYYDVERFIMISTDKSVEPTSVMGATKKIAEWIVQAKNDRPNVGVYSVVRFGNVLGSRGSAIPLFWEQIKSDQTITITHPDMERYFMTIPEASQLVIEAGMLAMGGEVFILKMGDSQKIVDIVYKLAVLAGKRKEQLDIQFIGLRDGEKIREELFEIEEIETASDTFMKFYCGQSKVPNRIYEIEDWNQFFAWKSEKDIRKELLQIASEKIKLTKEPI
;
A
#
# COMPACT_ATOMS: atom_id res chain seq x y z
N MET A 1 -26.61 -40.91 23.32
CA MET A 1 -26.70 -39.47 23.64
C MET A 1 -26.61 -38.72 22.32
N SER A 2 -27.63 -37.96 21.92
CA SER A 2 -27.55 -37.16 20.69
C SER A 2 -26.48 -36.09 20.89
N GLN A 3 -25.48 -36.09 20.02
CA GLN A 3 -24.43 -35.08 20.00
C GLN A 3 -25.10 -33.73 19.73
N TYR A 4 -24.93 -32.76 20.64
CA TYR A 4 -25.52 -31.41 20.50
C TYR A 4 -24.92 -30.74 19.27
N GLU A 5 -25.76 -30.37 18.31
CA GLU A 5 -25.34 -29.68 17.08
C GLU A 5 -25.75 -28.21 17.13
N LYS A 6 -24.79 -27.31 16.95
CA LYS A 6 -25.04 -25.87 16.92
C LYS A 6 -25.85 -25.49 15.68
N ARG A 7 -26.94 -24.76 15.88
CA ARG A 7 -27.79 -24.30 14.77
C ARG A 7 -27.04 -23.25 13.95
N THR A 8 -26.88 -23.53 12.65
CA THR A 8 -25.96 -22.81 11.77
C THR A 8 -26.69 -22.25 10.54
N LEU A 9 -26.40 -20.99 10.19
CA LEU A 9 -26.81 -20.40 8.91
C LEU A 9 -25.63 -20.20 7.96
N LEU A 10 -25.88 -20.39 6.67
CA LEU A 10 -24.98 -19.95 5.61
C LEU A 10 -25.42 -18.57 5.10
N LEU A 11 -24.51 -17.62 5.03
CA LEU A 11 -24.74 -16.33 4.39
C LEU A 11 -24.30 -16.45 2.92
N GLY A 12 -25.22 -16.25 1.99
CA GLY A 12 -25.06 -16.50 0.57
C GLY A 12 -25.70 -17.82 0.14
N ALA A 13 -26.34 -17.82 -1.02
CA ALA A 13 -26.95 -18.98 -1.66
C ALA A 13 -26.36 -19.24 -3.06
N GLY A 14 -25.11 -18.81 -3.28
CA GLY A 14 -24.37 -19.00 -4.54
C GLY A 14 -23.71 -20.37 -4.66
N GLU A 15 -22.82 -20.52 -5.65
CA GLU A 15 -22.07 -21.76 -5.92
C GLU A 15 -21.26 -22.24 -4.71
N ALA A 16 -20.67 -21.29 -3.95
CA ALA A 16 -19.94 -21.62 -2.72
C ALA A 16 -20.81 -22.41 -1.74
N SER A 17 -22.04 -21.95 -1.48
CA SER A 17 -22.97 -22.62 -0.56
C SER A 17 -23.42 -23.98 -1.08
N GLN A 18 -23.63 -24.13 -2.39
CA GLN A 18 -23.96 -25.42 -3.02
C GLN A 18 -22.86 -26.46 -2.81
N LEU A 19 -21.60 -26.05 -2.85
CA LEU A 19 -20.46 -26.94 -2.55
C LEU A 19 -20.32 -27.23 -1.05
N LEU A 20 -20.70 -26.29 -0.20
CA LEU A 20 -20.58 -26.44 1.26
C LEU A 20 -21.63 -27.36 1.86
N ILE A 21 -22.89 -27.27 1.41
CA ILE A 21 -23.98 -28.04 2.02
C ILE A 21 -23.65 -29.54 2.08
N PRO A 22 -23.21 -30.21 0.99
CA PRO A 22 -22.79 -31.61 1.05
C PRO A 22 -21.63 -31.86 2.02
N TYR A 23 -20.67 -30.92 2.12
CA TYR A 23 -19.54 -31.02 3.07
C TYR A 23 -20.03 -31.00 4.53
N PHE A 24 -20.94 -30.11 4.91
CA PHE A 24 -21.51 -30.09 6.27
C PHE A 24 -22.32 -31.34 6.60
N HIS A 25 -23.01 -31.93 5.61
CA HIS A 25 -23.78 -33.16 5.82
C HIS A 25 -22.90 -34.40 5.99
N THR A 26 -21.73 -34.43 5.36
CA THR A 26 -20.79 -35.56 5.38
C THR A 26 -19.78 -35.47 6.53
N ASN A 27 -19.36 -34.26 6.91
CA ASN A 27 -18.39 -34.01 7.97
C ASN A 27 -19.06 -33.69 9.32
N LYS A 28 -19.56 -34.73 10.00
CA LYS A 28 -20.18 -34.63 11.35
C LYS A 28 -19.20 -34.23 12.48
N THR A 29 -17.91 -34.07 12.18
CA THR A 29 -16.87 -33.78 13.18
C THR A 29 -17.00 -32.40 13.83
N ARG A 30 -17.70 -31.44 13.20
CA ARG A 30 -17.83 -30.06 13.69
C ARG A 30 -19.05 -29.78 14.58
N ASN A 31 -19.96 -30.74 14.79
CA ASN A 31 -21.22 -30.52 15.55
C ASN A 31 -22.01 -29.29 15.06
N LEU A 32 -22.15 -29.11 13.74
CA LEU A 32 -22.89 -27.99 13.15
C LEU A 32 -24.11 -28.53 12.39
N LYS A 33 -25.28 -27.92 12.61
CA LYS A 33 -26.52 -28.25 11.92
C LYS A 33 -26.98 -27.06 11.09
N LEU A 34 -26.91 -27.20 9.77
CA LEU A 34 -27.45 -26.20 8.85
C LEU A 34 -28.97 -26.15 8.97
N ILE A 35 -29.53 -24.95 9.19
CA ILE A 35 -30.98 -24.75 9.30
C ILE A 35 -31.57 -23.92 8.14
N GLY A 36 -30.73 -23.25 7.35
CA GLY A 36 -31.15 -22.39 6.25
C GLY A 36 -30.02 -21.49 5.75
N LEU A 37 -30.34 -20.68 4.75
CA LEU A 37 -29.45 -19.70 4.15
C LEU A 37 -30.04 -18.28 4.23
N LEU A 38 -29.19 -17.26 4.13
CA LEU A 38 -29.58 -15.86 3.94
C LEU A 38 -28.98 -15.34 2.63
N ASP A 39 -29.79 -14.79 1.73
CA ASP A 39 -29.34 -14.23 0.44
C ASP A 39 -30.32 -13.12 0.02
N ASP A 40 -29.81 -12.05 -0.59
CA ASP A 40 -30.64 -10.91 -1.01
C ASP A 40 -31.42 -11.17 -2.32
N ARG A 41 -31.12 -12.28 -3.01
CA ARG A 41 -31.82 -12.70 -4.23
C ARG A 41 -33.22 -13.23 -3.94
N MET A 42 -34.22 -12.65 -4.61
CA MET A 42 -35.63 -13.02 -4.46
C MET A 42 -36.09 -14.17 -5.37
N ASP A 43 -35.30 -14.53 -6.38
CA ASP A 43 -35.63 -15.57 -7.38
C ASP A 43 -35.39 -17.00 -6.89
N ILE A 44 -34.72 -17.14 -5.75
CA ILE A 44 -34.38 -18.42 -5.12
C ILE A 44 -35.10 -18.56 -3.78
N GLN A 45 -35.61 -19.77 -3.51
CA GLN A 45 -36.31 -20.07 -2.25
C GLN A 45 -35.64 -21.20 -1.46
N TYR A 46 -34.93 -22.10 -2.16
CA TYR A 46 -34.24 -23.25 -1.57
C TYR A 46 -32.92 -23.49 -2.30
N VAL A 47 -31.90 -23.97 -1.58
CA VAL A 47 -30.64 -24.46 -2.13
C VAL A 47 -30.30 -25.79 -1.46
N GLU A 48 -30.09 -26.85 -2.25
CA GLU A 48 -29.79 -28.20 -1.75
C GLU A 48 -30.74 -28.67 -0.62
N GLY A 49 -32.03 -28.33 -0.73
CA GLY A 49 -33.07 -28.69 0.24
C GLY A 49 -33.15 -27.82 1.50
N LEU A 50 -32.29 -26.81 1.65
CA LEU A 50 -32.35 -25.83 2.74
C LEU A 50 -33.09 -24.56 2.30
N PRO A 51 -33.96 -23.99 3.16
CA PRO A 51 -34.72 -22.77 2.83
C PRO A 51 -33.85 -21.51 2.90
N ILE A 52 -34.22 -20.50 2.13
CA ILE A 52 -33.75 -19.13 2.31
C ILE A 52 -34.68 -18.43 3.30
N LEU A 53 -34.14 -18.03 4.45
CA LEU A 53 -34.92 -17.52 5.59
C LEU A 53 -35.11 -16.00 5.55
N GLY A 54 -34.34 -15.29 4.72
CA GLY A 54 -34.39 -13.84 4.55
C GLY A 54 -33.13 -13.30 3.86
N GLY A 55 -33.00 -11.98 3.81
CA GLY A 55 -31.83 -11.28 3.26
C GLY A 55 -30.72 -11.10 4.29
N LEU A 56 -29.60 -10.53 3.85
CA LEU A 56 -28.46 -10.25 4.73
C LEU A 56 -28.77 -9.15 5.76
N LYS A 57 -29.77 -8.29 5.49
CA LYS A 57 -30.25 -7.28 6.44
C LYS A 57 -31.02 -7.87 7.62
N ASP A 58 -31.51 -9.10 7.47
CA ASP A 58 -32.38 -9.76 8.44
C ASP A 58 -31.59 -10.62 9.45
N ILE A 59 -30.24 -10.63 9.38
CA ILE A 59 -29.36 -11.47 10.21
C ILE A 59 -29.73 -11.39 11.69
N GLY A 60 -29.88 -10.18 12.26
CA GLY A 60 -30.17 -10.02 13.69
C GLY A 60 -31.53 -10.60 14.11
N GLN A 61 -32.57 -10.39 13.28
CA GLN A 61 -33.91 -10.91 13.54
C GLN A 61 -33.90 -12.44 13.44
N ILE A 62 -33.36 -12.99 12.35
CA ILE A 62 -33.38 -14.43 12.08
C ILE A 62 -32.52 -15.19 13.08
N VAL A 63 -31.38 -14.64 13.48
CA VAL A 63 -30.55 -15.23 14.55
C VAL A 63 -31.37 -15.43 15.83
N THR A 64 -32.19 -14.44 16.18
CA THR A 64 -33.05 -14.49 17.37
C THR A 64 -34.20 -15.48 17.19
N ASP A 65 -34.95 -15.35 16.11
CA ASP A 65 -36.16 -16.14 15.83
C ASP A 65 -35.86 -17.63 15.69
N TYR A 66 -34.70 -17.97 15.12
CA TYR A 66 -34.29 -19.36 14.88
C TYR A 66 -33.25 -19.87 15.88
N ALA A 67 -32.92 -19.12 16.94
CA ALA A 67 -31.91 -19.48 17.95
C ALA A 67 -30.60 -19.98 17.30
N VAL A 68 -30.03 -19.17 16.41
CA VAL A 68 -28.81 -19.48 15.66
C VAL A 68 -27.61 -19.31 16.56
N GLU A 69 -26.68 -20.26 16.51
CA GLU A 69 -25.47 -20.29 17.34
C GLU A 69 -24.19 -20.19 16.51
N TYR A 70 -24.29 -20.28 15.18
CA TYR A 70 -23.15 -20.20 14.29
C TYR A 70 -23.53 -19.59 12.93
N LEU A 71 -22.67 -18.75 12.37
CA LEU A 71 -22.82 -18.17 11.04
C LEU A 71 -21.59 -18.50 10.19
N VAL A 72 -21.81 -18.80 8.91
CA VAL A 72 -20.73 -19.02 7.94
C VAL A 72 -20.93 -18.08 6.76
N LEU A 73 -19.99 -17.17 6.53
CA LEU A 73 -20.01 -16.30 5.36
C LEU A 73 -19.53 -17.07 4.13
N ALA A 74 -20.47 -17.41 3.26
CA ALA A 74 -20.28 -18.19 2.04
C ALA A 74 -20.52 -17.34 0.78
N ILE A 75 -20.02 -16.10 0.77
CA ILE A 75 -20.03 -15.20 -0.39
C ILE A 75 -18.59 -14.76 -0.69
N PRO A 76 -17.76 -15.59 -1.36
CA PRO A 76 -16.36 -15.25 -1.66
C PRO A 76 -16.18 -13.98 -2.50
N SER A 77 -17.21 -13.63 -3.28
CA SER A 77 -17.25 -12.41 -4.09
C SER A 77 -17.54 -11.14 -3.27
N LEU A 78 -17.97 -11.26 -2.01
CA LEU A 78 -18.25 -10.13 -1.14
C LEU A 78 -16.94 -9.55 -0.61
N LYS A 79 -16.66 -8.29 -0.93
CA LYS A 79 -15.42 -7.58 -0.61
C LYS A 79 -15.72 -6.16 -0.13
N GLY A 80 -14.72 -5.50 0.43
CA GLY A 80 -14.79 -4.08 0.79
C GLY A 80 -15.79 -3.79 1.90
N HIS A 81 -16.34 -2.58 1.88
CA HIS A 81 -17.30 -2.08 2.86
C HIS A 81 -18.50 -3.01 3.08
N LYS A 82 -19.08 -3.58 2.02
CA LYS A 82 -20.24 -4.49 2.14
C LYS A 82 -19.93 -5.75 2.94
N LYS A 83 -18.71 -6.28 2.83
CA LYS A 83 -18.28 -7.43 3.62
C LYS A 83 -18.22 -7.07 5.11
N ILE A 84 -17.64 -5.91 5.42
CA ILE A 84 -17.58 -5.39 6.79
C ILE A 84 -18.99 -5.17 7.35
N GLU A 85 -19.91 -4.56 6.60
CA GLU A 85 -21.31 -4.36 7.02
C GLU A 85 -21.98 -5.69 7.43
N VAL A 86 -21.83 -6.73 6.61
CA VAL A 86 -22.40 -8.05 6.89
C VAL A 86 -21.76 -8.67 8.14
N LEU A 87 -20.44 -8.63 8.26
CA LEU A 87 -19.74 -9.15 9.44
C LEU A 87 -20.06 -8.37 10.71
N GLU A 88 -20.27 -7.06 10.62
CA GLU A 88 -20.75 -6.24 11.73
C GLU A 88 -22.16 -6.65 12.15
N ALA A 89 -23.07 -6.90 11.20
CA ALA A 89 -24.41 -7.38 11.51
C ALA A 89 -24.37 -8.73 12.24
N CYS A 90 -23.49 -9.63 11.80
CA CYS A 90 -23.23 -10.91 12.46
C CYS A 90 -22.68 -10.71 13.88
N SER A 91 -21.71 -9.82 14.04
CA SER A 91 -21.05 -9.49 15.31
C SER A 91 -22.03 -8.87 16.31
N LYS A 92 -22.90 -7.97 15.85
CA LYS A 92 -24.00 -7.36 16.62
C LYS A 92 -25.05 -8.38 17.06
N ALA A 93 -25.30 -9.41 16.25
CA ALA A 93 -26.19 -10.51 16.60
C ALA A 93 -25.61 -11.42 17.71
N GLY A 94 -24.34 -11.24 18.09
CA GLY A 94 -23.72 -11.96 19.20
C GLY A 94 -23.34 -13.41 18.89
N VAL A 95 -23.34 -13.79 17.60
CA VAL A 95 -23.11 -15.15 17.15
C VAL A 95 -21.71 -15.31 16.54
N GLN A 96 -21.06 -16.43 16.84
CA GLN A 96 -19.76 -16.75 16.26
C GLN A 96 -19.87 -16.88 14.74
N THR A 97 -19.02 -16.16 14.01
CA THR A 97 -19.04 -16.10 12.54
C THR A 97 -17.70 -16.56 11.98
N GLU A 98 -17.72 -17.49 11.03
CA GLU A 98 -16.55 -17.98 10.29
C GLU A 98 -16.64 -17.49 8.84
N ILE A 99 -15.55 -16.93 8.32
CA ILE A 99 -15.45 -16.59 6.89
C ILE A 99 -14.93 -17.82 6.17
N MET A 100 -15.62 -18.29 5.15
CA MET A 100 -15.14 -19.46 4.42
C MET A 100 -13.87 -19.12 3.63
N PRO A 101 -12.82 -19.96 3.67
CA PRO A 101 -11.70 -19.87 2.75
C PRO A 101 -12.15 -20.11 1.30
N ASP A 102 -11.33 -19.64 0.35
CA ASP A 102 -11.55 -19.83 -1.08
C ASP A 102 -11.76 -21.32 -1.44
N ILE A 103 -12.75 -21.60 -2.29
CA ILE A 103 -13.15 -22.93 -2.75
C ILE A 103 -11.96 -23.70 -3.33
N GLY A 104 -11.04 -23.00 -4.01
CA GLY A 104 -9.81 -23.61 -4.54
C GLY A 104 -8.91 -24.22 -3.45
N ALA A 105 -8.87 -23.63 -2.25
CA ALA A 105 -8.09 -24.16 -1.13
C ALA A 105 -8.73 -25.42 -0.53
N ILE A 106 -10.07 -25.50 -0.52
CA ILE A 106 -10.81 -26.68 -0.08
C ILE A 106 -10.56 -27.86 -1.04
N ILE A 107 -10.62 -27.62 -2.35
CA ILE A 107 -10.44 -28.66 -3.38
C ILE A 107 -9.01 -29.24 -3.37
N ARG A 108 -7.99 -28.44 -3.04
CA ARG A 108 -6.59 -28.88 -2.96
C ARG A 108 -6.28 -29.78 -1.75
N GLY A 109 -7.24 -30.03 -0.87
CA GLY A 109 -7.02 -30.90 0.29
C GLY A 109 -6.08 -30.30 1.35
N GLU A 110 -5.90 -28.97 1.36
CA GLU A 110 -5.18 -28.20 2.40
C GLU A 110 -6.00 -28.15 3.71
N GLY A 111 -6.59 -29.29 4.10
CA GLY A 111 -7.57 -29.50 5.16
C GLY A 111 -7.05 -29.32 6.59
N SER A 112 -6.24 -28.30 6.84
CA SER A 112 -6.16 -27.64 8.13
C SER A 112 -6.74 -26.23 7.97
N ILE A 113 -7.87 -25.96 8.64
CA ILE A 113 -8.48 -24.62 8.81
C ILE A 113 -7.56 -23.64 9.60
N GLN A 114 -6.27 -23.96 9.74
CA GLN A 114 -5.20 -23.07 10.19
C GLN A 114 -4.48 -22.38 9.03
N ALA A 115 -5.04 -22.41 7.81
CA ALA A 115 -4.63 -21.47 6.77
C ALA A 115 -4.77 -20.07 7.37
N MET A 116 -3.63 -19.43 7.66
CA MET A 116 -3.56 -18.05 8.09
C MET A 116 -4.51 -17.26 7.19
N GLU A 117 -5.68 -16.85 7.71
CA GLU A 117 -6.61 -16.04 6.93
C GLU A 117 -5.84 -14.82 6.48
N LYS A 118 -5.50 -14.80 5.20
CA LYS A 118 -4.72 -13.75 4.60
C LYS A 118 -5.66 -12.56 4.52
N LEU A 119 -5.40 -11.55 5.34
CA LEU A 119 -6.18 -10.31 5.36
C LEU A 119 -6.20 -9.71 3.95
N ASP A 120 -7.38 -9.60 3.34
CA ASP A 120 -7.55 -8.83 2.11
C ASP A 120 -7.67 -7.36 2.49
N TYR A 121 -6.58 -6.60 2.28
CA TYR A 121 -6.52 -5.19 2.64
C TYR A 121 -7.57 -4.33 1.92
N LYS A 122 -8.15 -4.81 0.81
CA LYS A 122 -9.25 -4.14 0.11
C LYS A 122 -10.49 -4.01 0.99
N ASP A 123 -10.68 -4.95 1.90
CA ASP A 123 -11.81 -4.94 2.83
C ASP A 123 -11.76 -3.72 3.78
N LEU A 124 -10.59 -3.14 4.01
CA LEU A 124 -10.41 -1.98 4.89
C LEU A 124 -10.70 -0.63 4.20
N LEU A 125 -10.79 -0.59 2.87
CA LEU A 125 -11.05 0.64 2.12
C LEU A 125 -12.56 0.94 2.05
N ASP A 126 -12.90 2.22 2.17
CA ASP A 126 -14.28 2.73 2.02
C ASP A 126 -14.63 3.09 0.57
N ARG A 127 -13.74 2.76 -0.37
CA ARG A 127 -13.87 3.06 -1.80
C ARG A 127 -13.34 1.92 -2.65
N GLU A 128 -13.70 1.93 -3.93
CA GLU A 128 -13.10 1.03 -4.91
C GLU A 128 -11.67 1.44 -5.26
N GLU A 129 -10.84 0.45 -5.58
CA GLU A 129 -9.48 0.68 -6.06
C GLU A 129 -9.49 1.18 -7.50
N ALA A 130 -8.62 2.13 -7.80
CA ALA A 130 -8.29 2.45 -9.19
C ALA A 130 -7.62 1.25 -9.87
N THR A 131 -7.89 1.09 -11.17
CA THR A 131 -7.27 0.05 -12.00
C THR A 131 -6.51 0.65 -13.18
N LEU A 132 -5.42 -0.03 -13.54
CA LEU A 132 -4.58 0.29 -14.68
C LEU A 132 -5.13 -0.33 -15.97
N ASP A 133 -5.00 0.41 -17.08
CA ASP A 133 -5.25 -0.09 -18.44
C ASP A 133 -3.92 -0.54 -19.05
N TYR A 134 -3.60 -1.83 -18.90
CA TYR A 134 -2.32 -2.41 -19.31
C TYR A 134 -2.12 -2.37 -20.83
N ASP A 135 -3.19 -2.53 -21.61
CA ASP A 135 -3.11 -2.55 -23.07
C ASP A 135 -2.66 -1.20 -23.62
N LYS A 136 -3.08 -0.10 -22.99
CA LYS A 136 -2.61 1.25 -23.34
C LYS A 136 -1.15 1.44 -22.98
N LEU A 137 -0.74 1.02 -21.78
CA LEU A 137 0.62 1.25 -21.29
C LEU A 137 1.66 0.32 -21.91
N LYS A 138 1.25 -0.82 -22.45
CA LYS A 138 2.15 -1.74 -23.16
C LYS A 138 2.95 -1.05 -24.27
N ILE A 139 2.37 -0.06 -24.94
CA ILE A 139 3.06 0.71 -25.99
C ILE A 139 4.26 1.47 -25.42
N ASP A 140 4.15 1.99 -24.21
CA ASP A 140 5.19 2.79 -23.55
C ASP A 140 6.32 1.92 -22.99
N PHE A 141 6.04 0.66 -22.65
CA PHE A 141 7.02 -0.27 -22.05
C PHE A 141 7.61 -1.28 -23.04
N PHE A 142 6.96 -1.53 -24.18
CA PHE A 142 7.44 -2.53 -25.13
C PHE A 142 8.87 -2.21 -25.60
N GLN A 143 9.74 -3.24 -25.56
CA GLN A 143 11.18 -3.13 -25.82
C GLN A 143 11.99 -2.25 -24.85
N LYS A 144 11.37 -1.69 -23.81
CA LYS A 144 12.07 -0.88 -22.81
C LYS A 144 12.71 -1.72 -21.72
N LYS A 145 13.86 -1.26 -21.27
CA LYS A 145 14.59 -1.80 -20.12
C LYS A 145 14.23 -0.99 -18.88
N VAL A 146 13.63 -1.63 -17.89
CA VAL A 146 13.12 -0.93 -16.70
C VAL A 146 13.94 -1.28 -15.47
N LEU A 147 14.56 -0.28 -14.85
CA LEU A 147 15.30 -0.43 -13.60
C LEU A 147 14.44 -0.03 -12.41
N ILE A 148 14.34 -0.92 -11.42
CA ILE A 148 13.58 -0.67 -10.20
C ILE A 148 14.52 -0.77 -9.01
N THR A 149 14.76 0.34 -8.31
CA THR A 149 15.52 0.33 -7.06
C THR A 149 14.63 0.07 -5.87
N GLY A 150 15.13 -0.66 -4.87
CA GLY A 150 14.29 -1.14 -3.78
C GLY A 150 13.30 -2.20 -4.25
N ALA A 151 13.66 -2.98 -5.29
CA ALA A 151 12.80 -3.98 -5.92
C ALA A 151 12.31 -5.08 -4.96
N GLY A 152 13.02 -5.33 -3.85
CA GLY A 152 12.59 -6.25 -2.79
C GLY A 152 11.68 -5.62 -1.72
N GLY A 153 11.41 -4.32 -1.81
CA GLY A 153 10.53 -3.58 -0.90
C GLY A 153 9.04 -3.75 -1.25
N SER A 154 8.14 -3.30 -0.38
CA SER A 154 6.68 -3.46 -0.60
C SER A 154 6.19 -2.82 -1.91
N ILE A 155 6.61 -1.58 -2.20
CA ILE A 155 6.21 -0.90 -3.44
C ILE A 155 7.04 -1.39 -4.63
N GLY A 156 8.37 -1.46 -4.49
CA GLY A 156 9.24 -1.90 -5.58
C GLY A 156 8.88 -3.29 -6.11
N SER A 157 8.62 -4.25 -5.22
CA SER A 157 8.21 -5.60 -5.63
C SER A 157 6.86 -5.62 -6.33
N GLU A 158 5.93 -4.76 -5.90
CA GLU A 158 4.64 -4.66 -6.54
C GLU A 158 4.72 -3.99 -7.91
N ILE A 159 5.57 -2.98 -8.08
CA ILE A 159 5.84 -2.39 -9.40
C ILE A 159 6.37 -3.47 -10.36
N VAL A 160 7.26 -4.37 -9.90
CA VAL A 160 7.69 -5.53 -10.71
C VAL A 160 6.47 -6.38 -11.10
N ARG A 161 5.60 -6.75 -10.15
CA ARG A 161 4.39 -7.55 -10.41
C ARG A 161 3.44 -6.91 -11.41
N GLN A 162 3.31 -5.59 -11.39
CA GLN A 162 2.43 -4.88 -12.30
C GLN A 162 3.08 -4.68 -13.69
N LEU A 163 4.36 -4.34 -13.75
CA LEU A 163 5.06 -4.04 -15.01
C LEU A 163 5.27 -5.25 -15.91
N ILE A 164 5.37 -6.47 -15.37
CA ILE A 164 5.46 -7.67 -16.22
C ILE A 164 4.27 -7.80 -17.19
N ARG A 165 3.11 -7.23 -16.84
CA ARG A 165 1.90 -7.24 -17.66
C ARG A 165 1.97 -6.24 -18.82
N CYS A 166 2.90 -5.29 -18.76
CA CYS A 166 3.17 -4.31 -19.81
C CYS A 166 4.23 -4.81 -20.82
N GLU A 167 4.76 -6.02 -20.64
CA GLU A 167 5.73 -6.67 -21.55
C GLU A 167 6.98 -5.83 -21.90
N PRO A 168 7.74 -5.33 -20.90
CA PRO A 168 9.07 -4.74 -21.14
C PRO A 168 10.07 -5.75 -21.69
N ALA A 169 11.17 -5.25 -22.30
CA ALA A 169 12.26 -6.10 -22.77
C ALA A 169 12.97 -6.81 -21.62
N GLU A 170 13.20 -6.10 -20.52
CA GLU A 170 13.85 -6.63 -19.32
C GLU A 170 13.50 -5.75 -18.10
N ILE A 171 13.55 -6.34 -16.91
CA ILE A 171 13.39 -5.63 -15.65
C ILE A 171 14.62 -5.88 -14.77
N LEU A 172 15.32 -4.82 -14.38
CA LEU A 172 16.47 -4.85 -13.49
C LEU A 172 15.99 -4.66 -12.04
N LEU A 173 16.22 -5.68 -11.22
CA LEU A 173 15.80 -5.74 -9.82
C LEU A 173 16.96 -5.27 -8.93
N VAL A 174 17.04 -3.96 -8.65
CA VAL A 174 18.14 -3.37 -7.88
C VAL A 174 17.79 -3.26 -6.40
N GLY A 175 18.68 -3.76 -5.53
CA GLY A 175 18.61 -3.47 -4.10
C GLY A 175 19.74 -4.08 -3.27
N HIS A 176 20.02 -3.48 -2.12
CA HIS A 176 21.11 -3.91 -1.25
C HIS A 176 20.80 -5.20 -0.45
N GLY A 177 19.51 -5.52 -0.26
CA GLY A 177 19.08 -6.67 0.52
C GLY A 177 18.94 -7.94 -0.32
N GLU A 178 19.97 -8.79 -0.33
CA GLU A 178 20.04 -10.05 -1.09
C GLU A 178 18.76 -10.88 -0.98
N ASN A 179 18.34 -11.24 0.24
CA ASN A 179 17.14 -12.05 0.47
C ASN A 179 15.87 -11.41 -0.11
N SER A 180 15.77 -10.08 -0.07
CA SER A 180 14.58 -9.39 -0.58
C SER A 180 14.53 -9.42 -2.10
N ILE A 181 15.69 -9.31 -2.77
CA ILE A 181 15.81 -9.45 -4.23
C ILE A 181 15.61 -10.90 -4.67
N PHE A 182 16.20 -11.86 -3.95
CA PHE A 182 16.00 -13.29 -4.22
C PHE A 182 14.53 -13.69 -4.16
N ASN A 183 13.80 -13.23 -3.14
CA ASN A 183 12.39 -13.56 -2.97
C ASN A 183 11.53 -13.07 -4.14
N ILE A 184 11.70 -11.81 -4.57
CA ILE A 184 10.93 -11.29 -5.70
C ILE A 184 11.33 -11.95 -7.03
N LEU A 185 12.62 -12.25 -7.23
CA LEU A 185 13.08 -12.98 -8.42
C LEU A 185 12.43 -14.38 -8.49
N GLN A 186 12.46 -15.14 -7.39
CA GLN A 186 11.87 -16.48 -7.31
C GLN A 186 10.36 -16.47 -7.52
N GLU A 187 9.68 -15.47 -6.95
CA GLU A 187 8.26 -15.26 -7.14
C GLU A 187 7.92 -15.03 -8.62
N MET A 188 8.64 -14.11 -9.27
CA MET A 188 8.28 -13.63 -10.60
C MET A 188 8.77 -14.52 -11.74
N THR A 189 9.91 -15.21 -11.60
CA THR A 189 10.44 -16.12 -12.64
C THR A 189 9.48 -17.26 -12.97
N ARG A 190 8.54 -17.58 -12.08
CA ARG A 190 7.50 -18.61 -12.31
C ARG A 190 6.29 -18.09 -13.07
N LEU A 191 6.18 -16.77 -13.23
CA LEU A 191 4.99 -16.07 -13.71
C LEU A 191 5.22 -15.34 -15.03
N THR A 192 6.47 -15.20 -15.48
CA THR A 192 6.81 -14.49 -16.72
C THR A 192 8.05 -15.06 -17.38
N GLU A 193 8.14 -14.90 -18.70
CA GLU A 193 9.34 -15.18 -19.50
C GLU A 193 10.21 -13.92 -19.70
N ILE A 194 9.74 -12.75 -19.24
CA ILE A 194 10.50 -11.50 -19.32
C ILE A 194 11.80 -11.66 -18.51
N PRO A 195 12.96 -11.31 -19.08
CA PRO A 195 14.24 -11.30 -18.37
C PRO A 195 14.18 -10.44 -17.10
N LEU A 196 14.41 -11.07 -15.95
CA LEU A 196 14.53 -10.42 -14.65
C LEU A 196 15.99 -10.49 -14.21
N ILE A 197 16.66 -9.34 -14.13
CA ILE A 197 18.08 -9.28 -13.80
C ILE A 197 18.25 -8.86 -12.33
N PRO A 198 18.63 -9.78 -11.41
CA PRO A 198 18.86 -9.43 -10.02
C PRO A 198 20.19 -8.67 -9.87
N ILE A 199 20.15 -7.49 -9.26
CA ILE A 199 21.34 -6.65 -9.06
C ILE A 199 21.43 -6.27 -7.59
N ILE A 200 22.47 -6.77 -6.94
CA ILE A 200 22.81 -6.36 -5.58
C ILE A 200 23.69 -5.11 -5.67
N ALA A 201 23.11 -3.97 -5.29
CA ALA A 201 23.78 -2.68 -5.25
C ALA A 201 23.12 -1.79 -4.18
N ASP A 202 23.95 -0.96 -3.54
CA ASP A 202 23.49 0.12 -2.67
C ASP A 202 23.46 1.42 -3.49
N ILE A 203 22.37 2.17 -3.38
CA ILE A 203 22.21 3.45 -4.09
C ILE A 203 23.21 4.51 -3.59
N GLN A 204 23.80 4.32 -2.41
CA GLN A 204 24.87 5.15 -1.87
C GLN A 204 26.20 4.95 -2.60
N ASP A 205 26.41 3.79 -3.26
CA ASP A 205 27.61 3.48 -4.03
C ASP A 205 27.43 3.93 -5.50
N LYS A 206 27.85 5.16 -5.78
CA LYS A 206 27.73 5.75 -7.12
C LYS A 206 28.52 4.96 -8.18
N HIS A 207 29.71 4.47 -7.86
CA HIS A 207 30.52 3.71 -8.80
C HIS A 207 29.83 2.41 -9.20
N ARG A 208 29.24 1.70 -8.21
CA ARG A 208 28.48 0.49 -8.51
C ARG A 208 27.24 0.78 -9.37
N LEU A 209 26.57 1.92 -9.16
CA LEU A 209 25.47 2.34 -10.03
C LEU A 209 25.97 2.66 -11.45
N GLU A 210 27.13 3.31 -11.60
CA GLU A 210 27.73 3.61 -12.90
C GLU A 210 28.01 2.34 -13.70
N GLU A 211 28.59 1.31 -13.08
CA GLU A 211 28.80 -0.02 -13.70
C GLU A 211 27.48 -0.63 -14.18
N VAL A 212 26.43 -0.58 -13.35
CA VAL A 212 25.11 -1.14 -13.70
C VAL A 212 24.50 -0.40 -14.89
N PHE A 213 24.56 0.93 -14.91
CA PHE A 213 24.00 1.68 -16.03
C PHE A 213 24.85 1.54 -17.30
N GLU A 214 26.16 1.35 -17.16
CA GLU A 214 27.07 1.02 -18.26
C GLU A 214 26.70 -0.30 -18.94
N ASP A 215 26.54 -1.36 -18.15
CA ASP A 215 26.26 -2.70 -18.64
C ASP A 215 24.86 -2.84 -19.25
N TYR A 216 23.85 -2.24 -18.61
CA TYR A 216 22.46 -2.53 -18.94
C TYR A 216 21.74 -1.44 -19.71
N ARG A 217 22.11 -0.15 -19.56
CA ARG A 217 21.49 0.99 -20.27
C ARG A 217 19.96 1.05 -20.08
N PRO A 218 19.44 1.28 -18.85
CA PRO A 218 17.99 1.31 -18.62
C PRO A 218 17.34 2.53 -19.30
N ASP A 219 16.15 2.35 -19.88
CA ASP A 219 15.35 3.44 -20.45
C ASP A 219 14.52 4.16 -19.37
N ILE A 220 14.00 3.40 -18.40
CA ILE A 220 13.06 3.87 -17.39
C ILE A 220 13.54 3.46 -16.02
N VAL A 221 13.53 4.39 -15.06
CA VAL A 221 13.92 4.15 -13.67
C VAL A 221 12.73 4.42 -12.73
N TYR A 222 12.33 3.41 -11.97
CA TYR A 222 11.46 3.58 -10.80
C TYR A 222 12.27 3.53 -9.50
N HIS A 223 12.31 4.63 -8.77
CA HIS A 223 13.07 4.76 -7.54
C HIS A 223 12.19 4.54 -6.29
N ALA A 224 12.23 3.31 -5.74
CA ALA A 224 11.49 2.92 -4.53
C ALA A 224 12.40 2.68 -3.30
N ALA A 225 13.71 2.82 -3.43
CA ALA A 225 14.66 2.62 -2.33
C ALA A 225 14.70 3.83 -1.40
N ALA A 226 14.25 3.67 -0.15
CA ALA A 226 14.32 4.71 0.87
C ALA A 226 14.21 4.12 2.29
N HIS A 227 14.74 4.83 3.29
CA HIS A 227 14.36 4.64 4.68
C HIS A 227 13.05 5.38 4.97
N LYS A 228 12.06 4.64 5.50
CA LYS A 228 10.68 5.14 5.70
C LYS A 228 10.23 5.26 7.17
N HIS A 229 10.94 4.67 8.12
CA HIS A 229 10.49 4.59 9.50
C HIS A 229 10.80 5.88 10.26
N VAL A 230 9.80 6.73 10.49
CA VAL A 230 9.97 8.03 11.17
C VAL A 230 10.73 7.91 12.50
N PRO A 231 10.34 7.07 13.47
CA PRO A 231 11.06 7.00 14.75
C PRO A 231 12.50 6.54 14.61
N MET A 232 12.78 5.64 13.66
CA MET A 232 14.14 5.16 13.41
C MET A 232 15.01 6.26 12.80
N MET A 233 14.45 7.09 11.93
CA MET A 233 15.21 8.14 11.24
C MET A 233 15.41 9.39 12.10
N GLU A 234 14.55 9.65 13.09
CA GLU A 234 14.81 10.71 14.09
C GLU A 234 16.08 10.44 14.91
N VAL A 235 16.45 9.17 15.12
CA VAL A 235 17.66 8.77 15.87
C VAL A 235 18.83 8.33 14.98
N ASN A 236 18.62 8.23 13.66
CA ASN A 236 19.65 7.87 12.67
C ASN A 236 19.67 8.89 11.52
N ILE A 237 19.86 10.17 11.84
CA ILE A 237 19.64 11.27 10.89
C ILE A 237 20.62 11.22 9.73
N ARG A 238 21.89 10.92 10.01
CA ARG A 238 22.91 10.77 8.95
C ARG A 238 22.59 9.66 7.96
N GLU A 239 22.05 8.54 8.43
CA GLU A 239 21.65 7.45 7.53
C GLU A 239 20.43 7.84 6.70
N ALA A 240 19.50 8.62 7.25
CA ALA A 240 18.42 9.22 6.46
C ALA A 240 18.97 10.14 5.36
N VAL A 241 19.96 10.99 5.67
CA VAL A 241 20.62 11.87 4.68
C VAL A 241 21.34 11.05 3.61
N LYS A 242 22.21 10.12 4.00
CA LYS A 242 22.99 9.31 3.05
C LYS A 242 22.09 8.53 2.11
N ASN A 243 21.10 7.83 2.65
CA ASN A 243 20.27 6.95 1.84
C ASN A 243 19.22 7.74 1.04
N ASN A 244 18.43 8.60 1.69
CA ASN A 244 17.31 9.25 1.02
C ASN A 244 17.75 10.44 0.15
N ILE A 245 18.74 11.23 0.57
CA ILE A 245 19.21 12.39 -0.19
C ILE A 245 20.33 11.97 -1.14
N MET A 246 21.47 11.51 -0.61
CA MET A 246 22.64 11.22 -1.45
C MET A 246 22.42 10.01 -2.36
N GLY A 247 21.73 8.96 -1.88
CA GLY A 247 21.35 7.83 -2.72
C GLY A 247 20.44 8.21 -3.88
N THR A 248 19.45 9.07 -3.65
CA THR A 248 18.63 9.64 -4.73
C THR A 248 19.48 10.45 -5.69
N LYS A 249 20.33 11.35 -5.16
CA LYS A 249 21.22 12.19 -5.99
C LYS A 249 22.12 11.36 -6.90
N ASN A 250 22.74 10.30 -6.37
CA ASN A 250 23.58 9.41 -7.16
C ASN A 250 22.81 8.78 -8.32
N LEU A 251 21.62 8.23 -8.05
CA LEU A 251 20.76 7.65 -9.09
C LEU A 251 20.37 8.68 -10.15
N VAL A 252 19.98 9.88 -9.73
CA VAL A 252 19.58 10.95 -10.63
C VAL A 252 20.76 11.37 -11.51
N ASP A 253 21.95 11.59 -10.92
CA ASP A 253 23.14 11.99 -11.67
C ASP A 253 23.60 10.91 -12.67
N VAL A 254 23.53 9.62 -12.28
CA VAL A 254 23.88 8.51 -13.17
C VAL A 254 22.82 8.31 -14.27
N SER A 255 21.54 8.50 -13.94
CA SER A 255 20.45 8.43 -14.92
C SER A 255 20.55 9.55 -15.96
N GLU A 256 20.94 10.75 -15.55
CA GLU A 256 21.19 11.88 -16.45
C GLU A 256 22.39 11.58 -17.36
N TYR A 257 23.50 11.09 -16.80
CA TYR A 257 24.72 10.80 -17.57
C TYR A 257 24.51 9.74 -18.67
N TYR A 258 23.58 8.82 -18.45
CA TYR A 258 23.28 7.72 -19.37
C TYR A 258 21.94 7.88 -20.10
N ASP A 259 21.44 9.12 -20.21
CA ASP A 259 20.29 9.50 -21.04
C ASP A 259 19.01 8.68 -20.76
N VAL A 260 18.72 8.39 -19.49
CA VAL A 260 17.46 7.74 -19.09
C VAL A 260 16.28 8.59 -19.55
N GLU A 261 15.34 7.95 -20.26
CA GLU A 261 14.16 8.63 -20.82
C GLU A 261 13.23 9.11 -19.71
N ARG A 262 12.99 8.28 -18.69
CA ARG A 262 12.03 8.58 -17.62
C ARG A 262 12.56 8.13 -16.26
N PHE A 263 12.54 9.05 -15.29
CA PHE A 263 12.87 8.78 -13.90
C PHE A 263 11.69 9.13 -13.00
N ILE A 264 11.17 8.12 -12.30
CA ILE A 264 10.01 8.24 -11.43
C ILE A 264 10.43 7.97 -9.99
N MET A 265 10.39 9.00 -9.14
CA MET A 265 10.64 8.85 -7.71
C MET A 265 9.34 8.60 -6.95
N ILE A 266 9.33 7.53 -6.15
CA ILE A 266 8.25 7.31 -5.18
C ILE A 266 8.52 8.16 -3.94
N SER A 267 7.54 8.97 -3.58
CA SER A 267 7.57 9.81 -2.39
C SER A 267 6.33 9.59 -1.51
N THR A 268 6.13 10.45 -0.52
CA THR A 268 5.16 10.26 0.56
C THR A 268 4.53 11.57 0.95
N ASP A 269 3.27 11.55 1.39
CA ASP A 269 2.60 12.66 2.10
C ASP A 269 3.46 13.34 3.19
N LYS A 270 4.32 12.57 3.88
CA LYS A 270 5.22 13.08 4.93
C LYS A 270 6.29 14.07 4.43
N SER A 271 6.48 14.22 3.12
CA SER A 271 7.34 15.27 2.55
C SER A 271 6.63 16.63 2.48
N VAL A 272 5.31 16.67 2.63
CA VAL A 272 4.50 17.89 2.64
C VAL A 272 4.59 18.53 4.03
N GLU A 273 5.05 19.78 4.08
CA GLU A 273 5.32 20.53 5.32
C GLU A 273 5.96 19.65 6.42
N PRO A 274 7.17 19.11 6.18
CA PRO A 274 7.69 17.99 6.95
C PRO A 274 8.05 18.36 8.39
N THR A 275 7.59 17.56 9.35
CA THR A 275 7.90 17.69 10.80
C THR A 275 8.95 16.71 11.29
N SER A 276 9.38 15.79 10.42
CA SER A 276 10.34 14.72 10.72
C SER A 276 11.53 14.73 9.77
N VAL A 277 12.64 14.14 10.21
CA VAL A 277 13.85 13.92 9.41
C VAL A 277 13.56 13.07 8.19
N MET A 278 12.75 12.01 8.35
CA MET A 278 12.35 11.15 7.23
C MET A 278 11.59 11.96 6.17
N GLY A 279 10.60 12.76 6.59
CA GLY A 279 9.85 13.65 5.70
C GLY A 279 10.74 14.69 5.01
N ALA A 280 11.59 15.37 5.77
CA ALA A 280 12.49 16.41 5.26
C ALA A 280 13.49 15.88 4.23
N THR A 281 14.09 14.70 4.50
CA THR A 281 15.01 14.07 3.54
C THR A 281 14.30 13.64 2.27
N LYS A 282 13.04 13.18 2.35
CA LYS A 282 12.23 12.90 1.15
C LYS A 282 11.90 14.16 0.37
N LYS A 283 11.50 15.27 1.03
CA LYS A 283 11.24 16.56 0.36
C LYS A 283 12.48 17.07 -0.40
N ILE A 284 13.65 17.03 0.23
CA ILE A 284 14.91 17.40 -0.43
C ILE A 284 15.19 16.49 -1.63
N ALA A 285 14.97 15.18 -1.50
CA ALA A 285 15.13 14.24 -2.60
C ALA A 285 14.16 14.51 -3.77
N GLU A 286 12.92 14.92 -3.49
CA GLU A 286 11.98 15.37 -4.54
C GLU A 286 12.53 16.56 -5.30
N TRP A 287 13.02 17.57 -4.59
CA TRP A 287 13.61 18.75 -5.22
C TRP A 287 14.85 18.41 -6.06
N ILE A 288 15.68 17.47 -5.64
CA ILE A 288 16.83 17.00 -6.43
C ILE A 288 16.37 16.39 -7.77
N VAL A 289 15.28 15.60 -7.76
CA VAL A 289 14.68 15.03 -8.97
C VAL A 289 14.09 16.12 -9.86
N GLN A 290 13.34 17.05 -9.27
CA GLN A 290 12.68 18.12 -10.01
C GLN A 290 13.68 19.08 -10.67
N ALA A 291 14.75 19.43 -9.97
CA ALA A 291 15.82 20.34 -10.42
C ALA A 291 16.45 19.93 -11.75
N LYS A 292 16.34 18.64 -12.13
CA LYS A 292 16.90 18.16 -13.39
C LYS A 292 16.15 18.65 -14.60
N ASN A 293 14.84 18.84 -14.49
CA ASN A 293 14.01 19.29 -15.61
C ASN A 293 14.30 20.74 -16.05
N ASP A 294 15.08 21.51 -15.28
CA ASP A 294 15.52 22.85 -15.66
C ASP A 294 16.64 22.84 -16.72
N ARG A 295 17.26 21.68 -16.96
CA ARG A 295 18.34 21.53 -17.94
C ARG A 295 17.77 21.19 -19.32
N PRO A 296 18.32 21.77 -20.41
CA PRO A 296 17.88 21.41 -21.76
C PRO A 296 18.28 19.96 -22.11
N ASN A 297 17.42 19.25 -22.84
CA ASN A 297 17.66 17.89 -23.37
C ASN A 297 17.82 16.79 -22.32
N VAL A 298 17.30 16.95 -21.10
CA VAL A 298 17.22 15.84 -20.15
C VAL A 298 15.97 14.97 -20.41
N GLY A 299 15.98 13.74 -19.90
CA GLY A 299 14.78 12.92 -19.81
C GLY A 299 13.71 13.52 -18.89
N VAL A 300 12.59 12.82 -18.74
CA VAL A 300 11.46 13.25 -17.91
C VAL A 300 11.67 12.78 -16.46
N TYR A 301 11.84 13.72 -15.54
CA TYR A 301 12.01 13.42 -14.12
C TYR A 301 10.77 13.87 -13.34
N SER A 302 10.10 12.91 -12.69
CA SER A 302 8.86 13.15 -11.97
C SER A 302 8.83 12.50 -10.59
N VAL A 303 7.95 13.01 -9.75
CA VAL A 303 7.73 12.54 -8.38
C VAL A 303 6.28 12.09 -8.25
N VAL A 304 6.05 10.97 -7.57
CA VAL A 304 4.69 10.52 -7.21
C VAL A 304 4.57 10.42 -5.69
N ARG A 305 3.70 11.24 -5.10
CA ARG A 305 3.35 11.23 -3.68
C ARG A 305 2.06 10.47 -3.43
N PHE A 306 2.06 9.70 -2.34
CA PHE A 306 0.87 9.12 -1.76
C PHE A 306 1.07 8.91 -0.25
N GLY A 307 -0.04 8.67 0.44
CA GLY A 307 -0.08 8.39 1.86
C GLY A 307 0.27 6.95 2.22
N ASN A 308 -0.43 6.41 3.21
CA ASN A 308 -0.10 5.10 3.73
C ASN A 308 -0.61 3.99 2.80
N VAL A 309 0.21 2.97 2.61
CA VAL A 309 -0.18 1.73 1.92
C VAL A 309 -0.46 0.61 2.90
N LEU A 310 -1.65 0.01 2.77
CA LEU A 310 -2.11 -1.10 3.60
C LEU A 310 -1.25 -2.35 3.38
N GLY A 311 -0.88 -3.02 4.47
CA GLY A 311 -0.10 -4.26 4.41
C GLY A 311 1.39 -4.08 4.12
N SER A 312 1.91 -2.85 4.06
CA SER A 312 3.34 -2.66 3.80
C SER A 312 4.21 -3.17 4.96
N ARG A 313 5.40 -3.65 4.61
CA ARG A 313 6.38 -4.19 5.57
C ARG A 313 6.67 -3.15 6.65
N GLY A 314 6.61 -3.60 7.91
CA GLY A 314 6.85 -2.77 9.09
C GLY A 314 5.79 -1.70 9.36
N SER A 315 4.61 -1.76 8.73
CA SER A 315 3.52 -0.82 9.02
C SER A 315 2.69 -1.25 10.25
N ALA A 316 1.86 -0.33 10.74
CA ALA A 316 1.03 -0.57 11.92
C ALA A 316 -0.10 -1.59 11.67
N ILE A 317 -0.61 -1.69 10.44
CA ILE A 317 -1.78 -2.55 10.15
C ILE A 317 -1.47 -4.05 10.36
N PRO A 318 -0.36 -4.62 9.84
CA PRO A 318 0.04 -5.98 10.19
C PRO A 318 0.25 -6.19 11.69
N LEU A 319 0.82 -5.21 12.40
CA LEU A 319 1.00 -5.28 13.86
C LEU A 319 -0.35 -5.35 14.58
N PHE A 320 -1.30 -4.49 14.22
CA PHE A 320 -2.64 -4.49 14.80
C PHE A 320 -3.38 -5.80 14.50
N TRP A 321 -3.24 -6.34 13.30
CA TRP A 321 -3.82 -7.62 12.94
C TRP A 321 -3.32 -8.76 13.85
N GLU A 322 -2.00 -8.84 14.07
CA GLU A 322 -1.41 -9.84 14.98
C GLU A 322 -1.81 -9.62 16.45
N GLN A 323 -1.84 -8.36 16.90
CA GLN A 323 -2.29 -8.01 18.26
C GLN A 323 -3.75 -8.42 18.49
N ILE A 324 -4.63 -8.10 17.53
CA ILE A 324 -6.05 -8.47 17.58
C ILE A 324 -6.19 -9.99 17.59
N LYS A 325 -5.50 -10.72 16.71
CA LYS A 325 -5.60 -12.19 16.66
C LYS A 325 -5.07 -12.87 17.91
N SER A 326 -4.07 -12.28 18.56
CA SER A 326 -3.42 -12.83 19.74
C SER A 326 -4.00 -12.32 21.07
N ASP A 327 -5.13 -11.57 21.04
CA ASP A 327 -5.73 -10.96 22.23
C ASP A 327 -4.75 -10.08 23.03
N GLN A 328 -3.83 -9.41 22.34
CA GLN A 328 -2.88 -8.48 22.93
C GLN A 328 -3.41 -7.05 22.96
N THR A 329 -2.93 -6.25 23.90
CA THR A 329 -3.18 -4.81 23.94
C THR A 329 -2.73 -4.14 22.64
N ILE A 330 -3.66 -3.40 22.03
CA ILE A 330 -3.44 -2.66 20.80
C ILE A 330 -2.95 -1.26 21.17
N THR A 331 -1.74 -0.92 20.71
CA THR A 331 -1.13 0.37 21.04
C THR A 331 -1.33 1.37 19.90
N ILE A 332 -2.18 2.37 20.11
CA ILE A 332 -2.43 3.47 19.16
C ILE A 332 -1.77 4.74 19.69
N THR A 333 -1.15 5.55 18.84
CA THR A 333 -0.44 6.76 19.27
C THR A 333 -1.39 7.85 19.76
N HIS A 334 -2.46 8.14 19.02
CA HIS A 334 -3.44 9.17 19.39
C HIS A 334 -4.87 8.78 18.95
N PRO A 335 -5.92 9.10 19.73
CA PRO A 335 -7.32 8.77 19.38
C PRO A 335 -7.80 9.42 18.08
N ASP A 336 -7.33 10.62 17.78
CA ASP A 336 -7.67 11.36 16.55
C ASP A 336 -6.66 11.18 15.42
N MET A 337 -5.77 10.20 15.51
CA MET A 337 -4.79 9.92 14.46
C MET A 337 -5.51 9.49 13.18
N GLU A 338 -5.28 10.20 12.07
CA GLU A 338 -5.92 9.94 10.76
C GLU A 338 -4.87 9.75 9.68
N ARG A 339 -5.10 8.82 8.75
CA ARG A 339 -4.23 8.58 7.60
C ARG A 339 -5.03 8.32 6.34
N TYR A 340 -4.47 8.70 5.21
CA TYR A 340 -4.95 8.28 3.90
C TYR A 340 -4.45 6.87 3.60
N PHE A 341 -5.34 6.04 3.06
CA PHE A 341 -5.04 4.65 2.78
C PHE A 341 -5.33 4.27 1.33
N MET A 342 -4.47 3.40 0.83
CA MET A 342 -4.54 2.79 -0.48
C MET A 342 -3.91 1.40 -0.37
N THR A 343 -4.26 0.46 -1.24
CA THR A 343 -3.55 -0.83 -1.25
C THR A 343 -2.22 -0.72 -1.98
N ILE A 344 -1.31 -1.66 -1.72
CA ILE A 344 -0.02 -1.74 -2.42
C ILE A 344 -0.21 -1.91 -3.95
N PRO A 345 -1.08 -2.82 -4.45
CA PRO A 345 -1.37 -2.94 -5.87
C PRO A 345 -1.91 -1.64 -6.49
N GLU A 346 -2.87 -0.99 -5.84
CA GLU A 346 -3.46 0.25 -6.32
C GLU A 346 -2.40 1.37 -6.43
N ALA A 347 -1.62 1.59 -5.37
CA ALA A 347 -0.58 2.62 -5.37
C ALA A 347 0.46 2.37 -6.47
N SER A 348 0.87 1.13 -6.66
CA SER A 348 1.89 0.77 -7.66
C SER A 348 1.37 0.94 -9.09
N GLN A 349 0.11 0.58 -9.34
CA GLN A 349 -0.55 0.84 -10.62
C GLN A 349 -0.60 2.34 -10.93
N LEU A 350 -1.06 3.13 -9.97
CA LEU A 350 -1.15 4.59 -10.15
C LEU A 350 0.23 5.25 -10.31
N VAL A 351 1.27 4.75 -9.64
CA VAL A 351 2.67 5.20 -9.85
C VAL A 351 3.15 4.92 -11.28
N ILE A 352 2.82 3.75 -11.83
CA ILE A 352 3.18 3.38 -13.21
C ILE A 352 2.49 4.33 -14.20
N GLU A 353 1.18 4.52 -14.05
CA GLU A 353 0.37 5.41 -14.90
C GLU A 353 0.86 6.87 -14.81
N ALA A 354 1.09 7.40 -13.61
CA ALA A 354 1.62 8.76 -13.42
C ALA A 354 2.99 8.95 -14.10
N GLY A 355 3.87 7.95 -14.02
CA GLY A 355 5.18 7.98 -14.66
C GLY A 355 5.14 8.18 -16.17
N MET A 356 4.14 7.59 -16.84
CA MET A 356 3.97 7.71 -18.29
C MET A 356 3.25 9.00 -18.69
N LEU A 357 2.42 9.55 -17.81
CA LEU A 357 1.73 10.82 -18.03
C LEU A 357 2.63 12.05 -17.84
N ALA A 358 3.74 11.91 -17.12
CA ALA A 358 4.67 13.01 -16.82
C ALA A 358 5.32 13.58 -18.10
N MET A 359 5.51 14.90 -18.13
CA MET A 359 6.21 15.65 -19.18
C MET A 359 7.49 16.32 -18.68
N GLY A 360 7.71 16.40 -17.36
CA GLY A 360 8.90 16.91 -16.71
C GLY A 360 8.59 17.87 -15.56
N GLY A 361 9.18 17.62 -14.39
CA GLY A 361 9.13 18.52 -13.23
C GLY A 361 7.90 18.37 -12.35
N GLU A 362 6.92 17.57 -12.76
CA GLU A 362 5.67 17.41 -12.03
C GLU A 362 5.81 16.57 -10.76
N VAL A 363 5.00 16.94 -9.77
CA VAL A 363 4.64 16.12 -8.62
C VAL A 363 3.22 15.63 -8.83
N PHE A 364 3.08 14.34 -9.06
CA PHE A 364 1.79 13.67 -9.06
C PHE A 364 1.40 13.30 -7.62
N ILE A 365 0.15 13.56 -7.25
CA ILE A 365 -0.41 13.20 -5.95
C ILE A 365 -1.59 12.28 -6.21
N LEU A 366 -1.57 11.08 -5.66
CA LEU A 366 -2.64 10.11 -5.87
C LEU A 366 -3.92 10.55 -5.14
N LYS A 367 -5.07 10.44 -5.81
CA LYS A 367 -6.38 10.65 -5.17
C LYS A 367 -6.72 9.44 -4.31
N MET A 368 -6.54 9.57 -3.00
CA MET A 368 -6.71 8.46 -2.05
C MET A 368 -8.10 8.38 -1.40
N GLY A 369 -9.01 9.28 -1.76
CA GLY A 369 -10.28 9.46 -1.04
C GLY A 369 -10.06 10.14 0.32
N ASP A 370 -11.03 9.97 1.21
CA ASP A 370 -10.99 10.59 2.53
C ASP A 370 -10.01 9.90 3.49
N SER A 371 -9.40 10.67 4.38
CA SER A 371 -8.58 10.13 5.46
C SER A 371 -9.44 9.38 6.47
N GLN A 372 -8.92 8.28 7.02
CA GLN A 372 -9.61 7.48 8.02
C GLN A 372 -8.87 7.51 9.35
N LYS A 373 -9.62 7.49 10.47
CA LYS A 373 -9.02 7.35 11.80
C LYS A 373 -8.40 5.96 11.96
N ILE A 374 -7.23 5.90 12.56
CA ILE A 374 -6.54 4.63 12.85
C ILE A 374 -7.39 3.73 13.74
N VAL A 375 -8.13 4.32 14.70
CA VAL A 375 -9.03 3.58 15.58
C VAL A 375 -10.15 2.88 14.81
N ASP A 376 -10.66 3.50 13.74
CA ASP A 376 -11.73 2.92 12.92
C ASP A 376 -11.19 1.77 12.06
N ILE A 377 -9.95 1.89 11.55
CA ILE A 377 -9.26 0.76 10.89
C ILE A 377 -9.07 -0.41 11.86
N VAL A 378 -8.72 -0.15 13.12
CA VAL A 378 -8.59 -1.20 14.14
C VAL A 378 -9.93 -1.90 14.40
N TYR A 379 -11.05 -1.17 14.42
CA TYR A 379 -12.37 -1.79 14.54
C TYR A 379 -12.73 -2.64 13.32
N LYS A 380 -12.43 -2.16 12.10
CA LYS A 380 -12.61 -2.95 10.87
C LYS A 380 -11.80 -4.26 10.91
N LEU A 381 -10.54 -4.19 11.36
CA LEU A 381 -9.70 -5.38 11.56
C LEU A 381 -10.30 -6.33 12.59
N ALA A 382 -10.86 -5.83 13.69
CA ALA A 382 -11.50 -6.66 14.70
C ALA A 382 -12.72 -7.39 14.15
N VAL A 383 -13.56 -6.72 13.36
CA VAL A 383 -14.70 -7.33 12.66
C VAL A 383 -14.24 -8.44 11.72
N LEU A 384 -13.18 -8.20 10.93
CA LEU A 384 -12.58 -9.20 10.05
C LEU A 384 -11.97 -10.39 10.83
N ALA A 385 -11.53 -10.17 12.06
CA ALA A 385 -11.06 -11.22 12.97
C ALA A 385 -12.20 -11.90 13.76
N GLY A 386 -13.47 -11.57 13.49
CA GLY A 386 -14.63 -12.12 14.19
C GLY A 386 -14.80 -11.63 15.63
N LYS A 387 -14.23 -10.46 15.98
CA LYS A 387 -14.28 -9.84 17.30
C LYS A 387 -15.18 -8.61 17.33
N ARG A 388 -15.76 -8.34 18.50
CA ARG A 388 -16.48 -7.09 18.79
C ARG A 388 -15.53 -6.01 19.30
N LYS A 389 -15.90 -4.75 19.09
CA LYS A 389 -15.17 -3.58 19.57
C LYS A 389 -14.93 -3.60 21.08
N GLU A 390 -15.89 -4.05 21.88
CA GLU A 390 -15.79 -4.09 23.35
C GLU A 390 -14.80 -5.15 23.84
N GLN A 391 -14.36 -6.06 22.98
CA GLN A 391 -13.37 -7.08 23.30
C GLN A 391 -11.93 -6.58 23.09
N LEU A 392 -11.75 -5.39 22.50
CA LEU A 392 -10.43 -4.84 22.23
C LEU A 392 -9.91 -4.07 23.43
N ASP A 393 -8.70 -4.41 23.87
CA ASP A 393 -7.93 -3.60 24.80
C ASP A 393 -7.08 -2.61 23.99
N ILE A 394 -7.50 -1.34 23.93
CA ILE A 394 -6.80 -0.28 23.20
C ILE A 394 -6.15 0.68 24.19
N GLN A 395 -4.83 0.82 24.08
CA GLN A 395 -4.05 1.78 24.85
C GLN A 395 -3.54 2.90 23.96
N PHE A 396 -3.79 4.15 24.38
CA PHE A 396 -3.20 5.33 23.75
C PHE A 396 -1.83 5.65 24.36
N ILE A 397 -0.78 5.62 23.54
CA ILE A 397 0.62 5.73 24.00
C ILE A 397 1.24 7.12 23.80
N GLY A 398 0.50 8.06 23.20
CA GLY A 398 0.99 9.39 22.87
C GLY A 398 1.68 9.48 21.51
N LEU A 399 1.85 10.71 21.03
CA LEU A 399 2.56 10.99 19.78
C LEU A 399 4.07 10.76 19.96
N ARG A 400 4.69 10.19 18.94
CA ARG A 400 6.15 10.05 18.88
C ARG A 400 6.75 11.26 18.17
N ASP A 401 8.04 11.50 18.40
CA ASP A 401 8.75 12.62 17.79
C ASP A 401 8.63 12.61 16.26
N GLY A 402 8.27 13.76 15.70
CA GLY A 402 8.10 13.97 14.27
C GLY A 402 6.77 13.49 13.68
N GLU A 403 5.92 12.79 14.43
CA GLU A 403 4.61 12.35 13.95
C GLU A 403 3.57 13.48 13.90
N LYS A 404 2.74 13.47 12.87
CA LYS A 404 1.55 14.32 12.75
C LYS A 404 0.29 13.55 13.12
N ILE A 405 -0.71 14.23 13.67
CA ILE A 405 -2.05 13.64 13.90
C ILE A 405 -2.74 13.40 12.54
N ARG A 406 -2.63 14.37 11.64
CA ARG A 406 -3.15 14.33 10.27
C ARG A 406 -2.00 14.64 9.31
N GLU A 407 -1.95 13.92 8.20
CA GLU A 407 -1.01 14.22 7.11
C GLU A 407 -1.72 15.10 6.08
N GLU A 408 -0.98 15.98 5.43
CA GLU A 408 -1.43 16.75 4.27
C GLU A 408 -1.00 16.03 2.98
N LEU A 409 -1.84 16.08 1.93
CA LEU A 409 -1.50 15.48 0.63
C LEU A 409 -0.80 16.46 -0.32
N PHE A 410 -0.98 17.77 -0.12
CA PHE A 410 -0.48 18.82 -1.00
C PHE A 410 -0.04 20.05 -0.21
N GLU A 411 0.91 20.79 -0.76
CA GLU A 411 1.22 22.15 -0.30
C GLU A 411 0.19 23.15 -0.87
N ILE A 412 -0.04 24.26 -0.17
CA ILE A 412 -1.01 25.30 -0.59
C ILE A 412 -0.70 25.81 -2.02
N GLU A 413 0.57 25.82 -2.40
CA GLU A 413 1.07 26.32 -3.69
C GLU A 413 0.95 25.28 -4.83
N GLU A 414 0.69 24.01 -4.53
CA GLU A 414 0.61 22.92 -5.52
C GLU A 414 -0.80 22.76 -6.14
N ILE A 415 -1.76 23.61 -5.76
CA ILE A 415 -3.20 23.50 -6.14
C ILE A 415 -3.51 24.13 -7.52
N GLU A 416 -2.53 24.42 -8.37
CA GLU A 416 -2.78 25.19 -9.61
C GLU A 416 -3.19 24.38 -10.85
N THR A 417 -3.15 23.04 -10.85
CA THR A 417 -3.50 22.24 -12.07
C THR A 417 -4.39 21.02 -11.81
N ALA A 418 -5.47 21.20 -11.03
CA ALA A 418 -6.60 20.28 -11.10
C ALA A 418 -7.37 20.48 -12.42
N SER A 419 -6.83 20.00 -13.54
CA SER A 419 -7.67 19.80 -14.73
C SER A 419 -8.50 18.52 -14.53
N ASP A 420 -9.78 18.55 -14.89
CA ASP A 420 -10.68 17.39 -14.86
C ASP A 420 -10.18 16.19 -15.70
N THR A 421 -9.11 16.39 -16.48
CA THR A 421 -8.44 15.39 -17.32
C THR A 421 -7.81 14.23 -16.51
N PHE A 422 -7.42 14.46 -15.24
CA PHE A 422 -6.78 13.44 -14.40
C PHE A 422 -7.69 13.00 -13.25
N MET A 423 -8.65 12.12 -13.52
CA MET A 423 -9.58 11.64 -12.49
C MET A 423 -8.88 10.95 -11.30
N LYS A 424 -7.69 10.38 -11.49
CA LYS A 424 -6.94 9.61 -10.49
C LYS A 424 -5.83 10.40 -9.77
N PHE A 425 -5.46 11.58 -10.27
CA PHE A 425 -4.31 12.33 -9.80
C PHE A 425 -4.66 13.80 -9.54
N TYR A 426 -3.92 14.41 -8.62
CA TYR A 426 -3.60 15.82 -8.71
C TYR A 426 -2.19 15.93 -9.31
N CYS A 427 -1.95 17.03 -10.02
CA CYS A 427 -0.65 17.33 -10.61
C CYS A 427 -0.28 18.75 -10.18
N GLY A 428 0.95 18.93 -9.72
CA GLY A 428 1.51 20.23 -9.37
C GLY A 428 2.95 20.32 -9.83
N GLN A 429 3.50 21.54 -9.81
CA GLN A 429 4.93 21.77 -9.98
C GLN A 429 5.44 22.45 -8.70
N SER A 430 6.60 22.02 -8.21
CA SER A 430 7.24 22.68 -7.07
C SER A 430 8.38 23.54 -7.59
N LYS A 431 8.52 24.75 -7.04
CA LYS A 431 9.75 25.51 -7.24
C LYS A 431 10.85 24.86 -6.40
N VAL A 432 12.03 24.70 -7.00
CA VAL A 432 13.19 24.15 -6.31
C VAL A 432 13.96 25.29 -5.64
N PRO A 433 14.29 25.21 -4.33
CA PRO A 433 15.11 26.21 -3.68
C PRO A 433 16.54 26.25 -4.26
N ASN A 434 17.12 27.45 -4.41
CA ASN A 434 18.51 27.63 -4.90
C ASN A 434 19.53 26.76 -4.17
N ARG A 435 19.30 26.56 -2.87
CA ARG A 435 20.16 25.76 -2.00
C ARG A 435 20.35 24.31 -2.46
N ILE A 436 19.38 23.77 -3.20
CA ILE A 436 19.44 22.41 -3.77
C ILE A 436 20.50 22.34 -4.88
N TYR A 437 20.72 23.42 -5.63
CA TYR A 437 21.76 23.50 -6.65
C TYR A 437 23.14 23.81 -6.05
N GLU A 438 23.19 24.49 -4.91
CA GLU A 438 24.44 24.90 -4.26
C GLU A 438 25.15 23.76 -3.51
N ILE A 439 24.39 22.77 -3.03
CA ILE A 439 24.93 21.67 -2.22
C ILE A 439 25.15 20.43 -3.10
N GLU A 440 26.39 20.19 -3.50
CA GLU A 440 26.75 18.99 -4.28
C GLU A 440 26.83 17.71 -3.43
N ASP A 441 27.42 17.80 -2.23
CA ASP A 441 27.57 16.67 -1.30
C ASP A 441 26.96 17.02 0.07
N TRP A 442 25.79 16.43 0.33
CA TRP A 442 25.05 16.61 1.58
C TRP A 442 25.72 15.94 2.78
N ASN A 443 26.49 14.87 2.56
CA ASN A 443 27.27 14.25 3.63
C ASN A 443 28.39 15.18 4.07
N GLN A 444 29.10 15.80 3.12
CA GLN A 444 30.14 16.78 3.42
C GLN A 444 29.55 18.04 4.05
N PHE A 445 28.42 18.53 3.53
CA PHE A 445 27.70 19.69 4.06
C PHE A 445 27.36 19.53 5.56
N PHE A 446 27.03 18.31 5.98
CA PHE A 446 26.70 17.98 7.37
C PHE A 446 27.83 17.32 8.18
N ALA A 447 29.03 17.17 7.62
CA ALA A 447 30.12 16.38 8.23
C ALA A 447 30.49 16.85 9.64
N TRP A 448 30.52 18.16 9.87
CA TRP A 448 30.98 18.78 11.12
C TRP A 448 29.85 19.16 12.08
N LYS A 449 28.58 18.92 11.71
CA LYS A 449 27.41 19.34 12.48
C LYS A 449 26.98 18.28 13.46
N SER A 450 26.40 18.66 14.60
CA SER A 450 25.79 17.69 15.51
C SER A 450 24.48 17.14 14.94
N GLU A 451 24.04 15.96 15.38
CA GLU A 451 22.73 15.37 14.98
C GLU A 451 21.57 16.38 15.15
N LYS A 452 21.58 17.14 16.24
CA LYS A 452 20.57 18.17 16.53
C LYS A 452 20.60 19.32 15.54
N ASP A 453 21.79 19.75 15.12
CA ASP A 453 21.95 20.83 14.14
C ASP A 453 21.54 20.36 12.74
N ILE A 454 21.91 19.12 12.37
CA ILE A 454 21.48 18.51 11.10
C ILE A 454 19.96 18.44 11.06
N ARG A 455 19.30 17.94 12.12
CA ARG A 455 17.84 17.90 12.21
C ARG A 455 17.21 19.27 11.97
N LYS A 456 17.70 20.28 12.72
CA LYS A 456 17.16 21.64 12.65
C LYS A 456 17.30 22.21 11.24
N GLU A 457 18.46 22.03 10.63
CA GLU A 457 18.74 22.58 9.31
C GLU A 457 18.03 21.82 8.19
N LEU A 458 17.91 20.49 8.26
CA LEU A 458 17.08 19.72 7.33
C LEU A 458 15.63 20.20 7.34
N LEU A 459 15.03 20.36 8.52
CA LEU A 459 13.66 20.87 8.64
C LEU A 459 13.53 22.31 8.15
N GLN A 460 14.52 23.15 8.43
CA GLN A 460 14.54 24.53 7.93
C GLN A 460 14.57 24.55 6.41
N ILE A 461 15.49 23.82 5.78
CA ILE A 461 15.63 23.72 4.32
C ILE A 461 14.34 23.18 3.71
N ALA A 462 13.82 22.08 4.25
CA ALA A 462 12.61 21.44 3.74
C ALA A 462 11.33 22.27 3.95
N SER A 463 11.37 23.30 4.80
CA SER A 463 10.26 24.24 5.03
C SER A 463 10.47 25.59 4.34
N GLU A 464 11.51 25.76 3.51
CA GLU A 464 11.75 27.01 2.78
C GLU A 464 10.58 27.27 1.82
N LYS A 465 9.67 28.17 2.22
CA LYS A 465 8.56 28.63 1.37
C LYS A 465 9.11 29.58 0.30
N ILE A 466 9.02 29.18 -0.96
CA ILE A 466 9.45 30.03 -2.07
C ILE A 466 8.33 31.02 -2.34
N LYS A 467 8.50 32.27 -1.90
CA LYS A 467 7.59 33.36 -2.26
C LYS A 467 7.48 33.42 -3.79
N LEU A 468 6.29 33.14 -4.33
CA LEU A 468 5.93 33.49 -5.69
C LEU A 468 6.03 35.01 -5.83
N THR A 469 7.17 35.52 -6.30
CA THR A 469 7.24 36.87 -6.85
C THR A 469 6.34 36.89 -8.07
N LYS A 470 5.15 37.50 -7.94
CA LYS A 470 4.37 37.91 -9.11
C LYS A 470 5.26 38.88 -9.89
N GLU A 471 5.85 38.41 -10.98
CA GLU A 471 6.38 39.34 -11.98
C GLU A 471 5.20 40.15 -12.52
N PRO A 472 5.28 41.49 -12.53
CA PRO A 472 4.26 42.30 -13.17
C PRO A 472 4.26 42.00 -14.67
N ILE A 473 3.06 41.71 -15.19
CA ILE A 473 2.76 41.54 -16.62
C ILE A 473 3.21 42.78 -17.40
#